data_AF-A0A453F0V7-F1
#
_entry.id   AF-A0A453F0V7-F1
#
_cell.length_a   1.000
_cell.length_b   1.000
_cell.length_c   1.000
_cell.angle_alpha   90.00
_cell.angle_beta   90.00
_cell.angle_gamma   90.00
#
_symmetry.space_group_name_H-M   'P 1'
#
loop_
_entity.id
_entity.type
_entity.pdbx_description
1 polymer ?
#
loop_
_entity_poly.entity_id
_entity_poly.type
_entity_poly.pdbx_seq_one_letter_code
_entity_poly.pdbx_strand_id
1 'polypeptide(L)'
;KDEKFDKLFKAYAKKVQLSSSDLTFVFDGDKINPASTPQDLDLEDEDMIEVHHKPTLDKPAEACVKKSREKILIMIQDEDVKLQFRIYKDEKLDKLFKVYAKKVQQSPSDLIFIFDGDKINSATTPQDLDLENDDMIEVRHKSR
;
A
#
# COMPACT_ATOMS: atom_id res chain seq x y z
N LYS A 1 -21.20 11.83 -31.76
CA LYS A 1 -20.37 10.69 -31.29
C LYS A 1 -21.01 10.19 -30.02
N ASP A 2 -21.89 9.21 -30.15
CA ASP A 2 -22.78 8.72 -29.08
C ASP A 2 -22.09 7.66 -28.20
N GLU A 3 -20.81 7.88 -27.89
CA GLU A 3 -20.09 6.94 -27.05
C GLU A 3 -20.38 7.22 -25.57
N LYS A 4 -20.80 6.19 -24.84
CA LYS A 4 -21.13 6.28 -23.43
C LYS A 4 -19.90 6.54 -22.57
N PHE A 5 -20.11 7.19 -21.43
CA PHE A 5 -19.05 7.49 -20.46
C PHE A 5 -18.37 6.27 -19.83
N ASP A 6 -18.98 5.08 -19.89
CA ASP A 6 -18.40 3.84 -19.37
C ASP A 6 -16.95 3.60 -19.84
N LYS A 7 -16.66 3.83 -21.13
CA LYS A 7 -15.29 3.67 -21.66
C LYS A 7 -14.33 4.72 -21.11
N LEU A 8 -14.78 5.98 -21.04
CA LEU A 8 -14.01 7.10 -20.48
C LEU A 8 -13.66 6.80 -19.02
N PHE A 9 -14.64 6.39 -18.21
CA PHE A 9 -14.47 6.12 -16.79
C PHE A 9 -13.51 4.95 -16.56
N LYS A 10 -13.63 3.87 -17.33
CA LYS A 10 -12.70 2.73 -17.27
C LYS A 10 -11.28 3.12 -17.67
N ALA A 11 -11.13 3.91 -18.73
CA ALA A 11 -9.81 4.38 -19.17
C ALA A 11 -9.16 5.30 -18.13
N TYR A 12 -9.95 6.22 -17.55
CA TYR A 12 -9.49 7.12 -16.50
C TYR A 12 -9.12 6.34 -15.24
N ALA A 13 -9.99 5.47 -14.74
CA ALA A 13 -9.76 4.59 -13.59
C ALA A 13 -8.46 3.78 -13.74
N LYS A 14 -8.20 3.22 -14.92
CA LYS A 14 -6.96 2.51 -15.24
C LYS A 14 -5.73 3.42 -15.21
N LYS A 15 -5.86 4.67 -15.68
CA LYS A 15 -4.78 5.66 -15.68
C LYS A 15 -4.42 6.12 -14.27
N VAL A 16 -5.41 6.32 -13.40
CA VAL A 16 -5.20 6.69 -11.99
C VAL A 16 -4.94 5.47 -11.08
N GLN A 17 -5.13 4.26 -11.60
CA GLN A 17 -5.02 2.99 -10.86
C GLN A 17 -6.02 2.90 -9.69
N LEU A 18 -7.25 3.35 -9.92
CA LEU A 18 -8.37 3.26 -8.98
C LEU A 18 -9.49 2.41 -9.57
N SER A 19 -10.44 1.99 -8.74
CA SER A 19 -11.66 1.31 -9.18
C SER A 19 -12.68 2.32 -9.69
N SER A 20 -13.47 1.96 -10.70
CA SER A 20 -14.57 2.78 -11.20
C SER A 20 -15.63 3.08 -10.13
N SER A 21 -15.70 2.26 -9.07
CA SER A 21 -16.62 2.47 -7.94
C SER A 21 -16.16 3.56 -6.96
N ASP A 22 -14.86 3.91 -6.95
CA ASP A 22 -14.28 4.91 -6.06
C ASP A 22 -14.25 6.32 -6.68
N LEU A 23 -14.68 6.42 -7.93
CA LEU A 23 -14.70 7.66 -8.72
C LEU A 23 -16.14 8.08 -8.98
N THR A 24 -16.46 9.33 -8.63
CA THR A 24 -17.73 9.96 -8.97
C THR A 24 -17.44 11.09 -9.95
N PHE A 25 -17.96 10.98 -11.16
CA PHE A 25 -17.84 12.01 -12.17
C PHE A 25 -19.03 12.98 -12.03
N VAL A 26 -18.74 14.27 -12.05
CA VAL A 26 -19.72 15.35 -11.85
C VAL A 26 -19.56 16.35 -12.98
N PHE A 27 -20.66 16.77 -13.58
CA PHE A 27 -20.71 17.82 -14.57
C PHE A 27 -21.84 18.78 -14.20
N ASP A 28 -21.55 20.08 -14.16
CA ASP A 28 -22.47 21.14 -13.73
C ASP A 28 -23.16 20.87 -12.37
N GLY A 29 -22.45 20.20 -11.46
CA GLY A 29 -22.97 19.80 -10.14
C GLY A 29 -23.76 18.49 -10.12
N ASP A 30 -24.07 17.91 -11.28
CA ASP A 30 -24.81 16.67 -11.42
C ASP A 30 -23.90 15.45 -11.65
N LYS A 31 -24.25 14.32 -11.02
CA LYS A 31 -23.47 13.09 -11.14
C LYS A 31 -23.72 12.43 -12.49
N ILE A 32 -22.65 12.21 -13.22
CA ILE A 32 -22.67 11.56 -14.52
C ILE A 32 -22.81 10.05 -14.34
N ASN A 33 -23.75 9.45 -15.06
CA ASN A 33 -23.93 8.01 -15.12
C ASN A 33 -23.04 7.42 -16.23
N PRO A 34 -22.32 6.29 -16.01
CA PRO A 34 -21.57 5.60 -17.07
C PRO A 34 -22.41 5.19 -18.28
N ALA A 35 -23.73 5.04 -18.12
CA ALA A 35 -24.64 4.73 -19.21
C ALA A 35 -25.06 5.95 -20.06
N SER A 36 -24.85 7.17 -19.57
CA SER A 36 -25.17 8.42 -20.27
C SER A 36 -24.17 8.70 -21.39
N THR A 37 -24.58 9.52 -22.35
CA THR A 37 -23.75 10.01 -23.46
C THR A 37 -23.47 11.50 -23.27
N PRO A 38 -22.43 12.05 -23.92
CA PRO A 38 -22.19 13.50 -23.91
C PRO A 38 -23.39 14.32 -24.34
N GLN A 39 -24.14 13.83 -25.34
CA GLN A 39 -25.35 14.49 -25.83
C GLN A 39 -26.50 14.48 -24.82
N ASP A 40 -26.59 13.47 -23.95
CA ASP A 40 -27.61 13.39 -22.89
C ASP A 40 -27.38 14.45 -21.79
N LEU A 41 -26.14 14.92 -21.67
CA LEU A 41 -25.71 15.94 -20.70
C LEU A 41 -25.36 17.28 -21.37
N ASP A 42 -25.68 17.44 -22.65
CA ASP A 42 -25.38 18.63 -23.47
C ASP A 42 -23.91 19.09 -23.41
N LEU A 43 -22.99 18.12 -23.34
CA LEU A 43 -21.55 18.38 -23.26
C LEU A 43 -20.98 18.82 -24.62
N GLU A 44 -20.33 19.98 -24.61
CA GLU A 44 -19.62 20.56 -25.74
C GLU A 44 -18.13 20.13 -25.78
N ASP A 45 -17.50 20.34 -26.94
CA ASP A 45 -16.05 20.15 -27.06
C ASP A 45 -15.37 21.23 -26.19
N GLU A 46 -14.42 20.82 -25.34
CA GLU A 46 -13.75 21.62 -24.28
C GLU A 46 -14.41 21.63 -22.89
N ASP A 47 -15.56 20.98 -22.70
CA ASP A 47 -16.17 20.90 -21.37
C ASP A 47 -15.35 20.08 -20.36
N MET A 48 -15.36 20.54 -19.12
CA MET A 48 -14.64 19.93 -18.01
C MET A 48 -15.57 19.09 -17.13
N ILE A 49 -15.22 17.81 -17.01
CA ILE A 49 -15.86 16.89 -16.05
C ILE A 49 -15.02 16.87 -14.77
N GLU A 50 -15.64 17.18 -13.64
CA GLU A 50 -15.04 17.04 -12.32
C GLU A 50 -15.03 15.58 -11.86
N VAL A 51 -13.96 15.15 -11.21
CA VAL A 51 -13.83 13.79 -10.68
C VAL A 51 -13.63 13.84 -9.18
N HIS A 52 -14.63 13.39 -8.44
CA HIS A 52 -14.61 13.27 -6.99
C HIS A 52 -14.19 11.87 -6.57
N HIS A 53 -13.12 11.77 -5.79
CA HIS A 53 -12.68 10.51 -5.21
C HIS A 53 -13.47 10.27 -3.93
N LYS A 54 -14.26 9.19 -3.89
CA LYS A 54 -14.95 8.77 -2.68
C LYS A 54 -14.20 7.59 -2.09
N PRO A 55 -13.47 7.75 -0.97
CA PRO A 55 -13.02 6.60 -0.21
C PRO A 55 -14.27 5.95 0.39
N THR A 56 -14.74 4.87 -0.24
CA THR A 56 -15.84 4.08 0.34
C THR A 56 -15.26 3.24 1.48
N LEU A 57 -15.68 3.60 2.69
CA LEU A 57 -15.25 3.01 3.95
C LEU A 57 -16.03 1.72 4.22
N ASP A 58 -15.80 0.63 3.48
CA ASP A 58 -16.38 -0.68 3.84
C ASP A 58 -15.66 -1.86 3.14
N LYS A 59 -14.46 -2.23 3.64
CA LYS A 59 -13.92 -3.60 3.80
C LYS A 59 -12.42 -3.58 4.17
N PRO A 60 -11.96 -4.35 5.18
CA PRO A 60 -10.56 -4.41 5.58
C PRO A 60 -9.85 -5.57 4.87
N ALA A 61 -9.27 -5.33 3.69
CA ALA A 61 -8.18 -6.16 3.15
C ALA A 61 -7.53 -5.47 1.93
N GLU A 62 -6.28 -5.07 2.12
CA GLU A 62 -5.21 -4.96 1.13
C GLU A 62 -5.41 -4.06 -0.12
N ALA A 63 -4.58 -2.99 -0.10
CA ALA A 63 -4.04 -2.23 -1.23
C ALA A 63 -4.97 -1.24 -1.95
N CYS A 64 -4.78 0.06 -1.64
CA CYS A 64 -4.12 1.03 -2.53
C CYS A 64 -4.52 2.47 -2.14
N VAL A 65 -4.06 2.95 -0.98
CA VAL A 65 -3.79 4.38 -0.86
C VAL A 65 -2.31 4.54 -1.17
N LYS A 66 -1.99 5.09 -2.34
CA LYS A 66 -0.69 5.71 -2.59
C LYS A 66 -0.58 6.97 -1.72
N LYS A 67 -0.53 6.79 -0.40
CA LYS A 67 0.22 7.70 0.45
C LYS A 67 1.68 7.41 0.14
N SER A 68 2.47 8.44 -0.04
CA SER A 68 3.92 8.39 -0.13
C SER A 68 4.45 7.44 0.95
N ARG A 69 4.70 6.16 0.60
CA ARG A 69 5.11 5.16 1.59
C ARG A 69 6.52 5.48 2.01
N GLU A 70 6.67 5.90 3.27
CA GLU A 70 7.98 6.18 3.84
C GLU A 70 8.77 4.88 3.99
N LYS A 71 9.97 4.90 3.41
CA LYS A 71 10.92 3.79 3.55
C LYS A 71 11.90 4.14 4.65
N ILE A 72 12.10 3.20 5.56
CA ILE A 72 13.18 3.23 6.53
C ILE A 72 14.21 2.17 6.19
N LEU A 73 15.45 2.46 6.57
CA LEU A 73 16.56 1.55 6.59
C LEU A 73 16.70 1.05 8.02
N ILE A 74 16.47 -0.23 8.22
CA ILE A 74 16.69 -0.89 9.50
C ILE A 74 17.87 -1.83 9.36
N MET A 75 18.50 -2.14 10.48
CA MET A 75 19.68 -2.97 10.53
C MET A 75 19.40 -4.16 11.45
N ILE A 76 19.46 -5.36 10.90
CA ILE A 76 19.32 -6.59 11.66
C ILE A 76 20.71 -7.05 12.08
N GLN A 77 20.93 -7.17 13.38
CA GLN A 77 22.15 -7.69 13.97
C GLN A 77 21.88 -9.04 14.63
N ASP A 78 22.72 -10.00 14.28
CA ASP A 78 22.81 -11.34 14.85
C ASP A 78 24.23 -11.54 15.40
N GLU A 79 24.52 -12.70 16.00
CA GLU A 79 25.77 -12.95 16.74
C GLU A 79 27.03 -12.49 15.99
N ASP A 80 27.16 -12.87 14.71
CA ASP A 80 28.29 -12.48 13.84
C ASP A 80 27.86 -11.78 12.55
N VAL A 81 26.55 -11.60 12.33
CA VAL A 81 26.01 -11.14 11.04
C VAL A 81 25.22 -9.85 11.22
N LYS A 82 25.63 -8.80 10.51
CA LYS A 82 24.89 -7.53 10.43
C LYS A 82 24.40 -7.28 9.01
N LEU A 83 23.09 -7.14 8.83
CA LEU A 83 22.46 -6.92 7.52
C LEU A 83 21.54 -5.72 7.57
N GLN A 84 21.66 -4.84 6.57
CA GLN A 84 20.79 -3.67 6.45
C GLN A 84 19.67 -3.94 5.43
N PHE A 85 18.46 -3.53 5.77
CA PHE A 85 17.28 -3.71 4.92
C PHE A 85 16.52 -2.41 4.79
N ARG A 86 16.10 -2.13 3.56
CA ARG A 86 15.23 -0.99 3.27
C ARG A 86 13.81 -1.48 3.08
N ILE A 87 12.94 -1.15 4.03
CA ILE A 87 11.54 -1.58 4.07
C ILE A 87 10.60 -0.38 4.20
N TYR A 88 9.32 -0.60 3.99
CA TYR A 88 8.30 0.42 4.17
C TYR A 88 7.75 0.40 5.60
N LYS A 89 7.51 1.57 6.19
CA LYS A 89 6.92 1.69 7.54
C LYS A 89 5.53 1.06 7.65
N ASP A 90 4.76 1.05 6.54
CA ASP A 90 3.40 0.50 6.48
C ASP A 90 3.35 -0.99 6.09
N GLU A 91 4.50 -1.62 5.83
CA GLU A 91 4.55 -3.02 5.42
C GLU A 91 4.93 -3.95 6.57
N LYS A 92 4.28 -5.12 6.64
CA LYS A 92 4.56 -6.11 7.68
C LYS A 92 5.98 -6.66 7.60
N LEU A 93 6.57 -6.90 8.77
CA LEU A 93 7.93 -7.43 8.92
C LEU A 93 8.08 -8.90 8.49
N ASP A 94 6.99 -9.62 8.24
CA ASP A 94 7.00 -11.00 7.73
C ASP A 94 7.90 -11.18 6.50
N LYS A 95 7.83 -10.25 5.54
CA LYS A 95 8.66 -10.31 4.32
C LYS A 95 10.14 -10.17 4.65
N LEU A 96 10.47 -9.21 5.52
CA LEU A 96 11.84 -8.96 5.98
C LEU A 96 12.42 -10.21 6.66
N PHE A 97 11.68 -10.81 7.60
CA PHE A 97 12.13 -11.99 8.34
C PHE A 97 12.34 -13.19 7.43
N LYS A 98 11.46 -13.41 6.45
CA LYS A 98 11.64 -14.46 5.43
C LYS A 98 12.89 -14.25 4.58
N VAL A 99 13.18 -13.00 4.19
CA VAL A 99 14.38 -12.67 3.41
C VAL A 99 15.63 -12.86 4.26
N TYR A 100 15.62 -12.38 5.50
CA TYR A 100 16.72 -12.54 6.44
C TYR A 100 17.01 -14.02 6.72
N ALA A 101 16.00 -14.81 7.08
CA ALA A 101 16.12 -16.24 7.36
C ALA A 101 16.73 -17.00 6.17
N LYS A 102 16.30 -16.68 4.94
CA LYS A 102 16.92 -17.24 3.71
C LYS A 102 18.39 -16.83 3.55
N LYS A 103 18.75 -15.61 3.95
CA LYS A 103 20.13 -15.09 3.83
C LYS A 103 21.08 -15.79 4.80
N VAL A 104 20.62 -16.05 6.02
CA VAL A 104 21.38 -16.82 7.03
C VAL A 104 21.19 -18.34 6.91
N GLN A 105 20.39 -18.80 5.93
CA GLN A 105 20.07 -20.21 5.71
C GLN A 105 19.44 -20.89 6.94
N GLN A 106 18.62 -20.15 7.69
CA GLN A 106 17.87 -20.65 8.84
C GLN A 106 16.36 -20.53 8.61
N SER A 107 15.57 -21.12 9.50
CA SER A 107 14.12 -21.02 9.45
C SER A 107 13.64 -19.79 10.20
N PRO A 108 12.67 -19.03 9.67
CA PRO A 108 12.11 -17.86 10.37
C PRO A 108 11.39 -18.23 11.67
N SER A 109 10.97 -19.49 11.85
CA SER A 109 10.35 -19.99 13.08
C SER A 109 11.35 -20.17 14.24
N ASP A 110 12.62 -20.42 13.90
CA ASP A 110 13.71 -20.63 14.85
C ASP A 110 14.39 -19.32 15.24
N LEU A 111 14.07 -18.23 14.53
CA LEU A 111 14.58 -16.89 14.80
C LEU A 111 13.55 -16.09 15.62
N ILE A 112 14.03 -15.38 16.64
CA ILE A 112 13.26 -14.41 17.42
C ILE A 112 13.88 -13.05 17.15
N PHE A 113 13.09 -12.16 16.57
CA PHE A 113 13.48 -10.77 16.37
C PHE A 113 13.07 -9.96 17.59
N ILE A 114 13.99 -9.14 18.10
CA ILE A 114 13.83 -8.34 19.30
C ILE A 114 14.19 -6.89 18.96
N PHE A 115 13.35 -5.96 19.39
CA PHE A 115 13.58 -4.52 19.29
C PHE A 115 13.25 -3.88 20.63
N ASP A 116 14.15 -3.06 21.16
CA ASP A 116 14.04 -2.46 22.50
C ASP A 116 13.74 -3.45 23.64
N GLY A 117 14.18 -4.70 23.50
CA GLY A 117 13.92 -5.78 24.47
C GLY A 117 12.58 -6.49 24.29
N ASP A 118 11.70 -6.00 23.41
CA ASP A 118 10.42 -6.60 23.07
C ASP A 118 10.50 -7.51 21.84
N LYS A 119 9.78 -8.64 21.89
CA LYS A 119 9.74 -9.60 20.79
C LYS A 119 8.84 -9.08 19.67
N ILE A 120 9.41 -9.01 18.49
CA ILE A 120 8.70 -8.57 17.30
C ILE A 120 7.95 -9.73 16.66
N ASN A 121 6.67 -9.50 16.35
CA ASN A 121 5.85 -10.44 15.58
C ASN A 121 5.94 -10.12 14.07
N SER A 122 5.94 -11.15 13.21
CA SER A 122 5.94 -11.01 11.75
C SER A 122 4.70 -10.28 11.20
N ALA A 123 3.59 -10.29 11.95
CA ALA A 123 2.38 -9.56 11.59
C ALA A 123 2.47 -8.04 11.87
N THR A 124 3.46 -7.60 12.65
CA THR A 124 3.65 -6.21 13.07
C THR A 124 4.27 -5.39 11.94
N THR A 125 3.98 -4.09 11.92
CA THR A 125 4.63 -3.14 11.01
C THR A 125 5.72 -2.36 11.73
N PRO A 126 6.71 -1.82 11.01
CA PRO A 126 7.70 -0.95 11.63
C PRO A 126 7.08 0.29 12.28
N GLN A 127 5.99 0.81 11.71
CA GLN A 127 5.28 1.93 12.30
C GLN A 127 4.67 1.58 13.67
N ASP A 128 4.13 0.37 13.85
CA ASP A 128 3.57 -0.07 15.14
C ASP A 128 4.65 -0.20 16.24
N LEU A 129 5.89 -0.48 15.84
CA LEU A 129 7.05 -0.59 16.73
C LEU A 129 7.80 0.74 16.89
N ASP A 130 7.31 1.80 16.25
CA ASP A 130 7.98 3.09 16.15
C ASP A 130 9.41 3.01 15.56
N LEU A 131 9.66 2.04 14.66
CA LEU A 131 10.96 1.88 14.01
C LEU A 131 11.29 3.08 13.10
N GLU A 132 12.50 3.57 13.26
CA GLU A 132 13.09 4.69 12.55
C GLU A 132 14.22 4.24 11.60
N ASN A 133 14.83 5.24 10.97
CA ASN A 133 15.95 5.04 10.08
C ASN A 133 17.22 4.79 10.92
N ASP A 134 17.99 3.77 10.55
CA ASP A 134 19.20 3.30 11.23
C ASP A 134 18.95 2.52 12.53
N ASP A 135 17.70 2.13 12.82
CA ASP A 135 17.37 1.29 13.97
C ASP A 135 17.93 -0.12 13.90
N MET A 136 18.21 -0.70 15.06
CA MET A 136 18.82 -2.01 15.25
C MET A 136 17.79 -3.04 15.73
N ILE A 137 17.58 -4.10 14.96
CA ILE A 137 16.82 -5.28 15.39
C ILE A 137 17.81 -6.38 15.75
N GLU A 138 17.71 -6.88 16.98
CA GLU A 138 18.48 -8.01 17.44
C GLU A 138 17.81 -9.33 17.06
N VAL A 139 18.61 -10.32 16.70
CA VAL A 139 18.15 -11.68 16.41
C VAL A 139 18.63 -12.62 17.49
N ARG A 140 17.71 -13.46 17.99
CA ARG A 140 18.02 -14.56 18.89
C ARG A 140 17.58 -15.88 18.28
N HIS A 141 18.46 -16.87 18.38
CA HIS A 141 18.19 -18.22 17.91
C HIS A 141 17.47 -18.96 19.03
N LYS A 142 16.34 -19.59 18.72
CA LYS A 142 15.74 -20.56 19.62
C LYS A 142 16.67 -21.77 19.67
N SER A 143 17.48 -21.83 20.73
CA SER A 143 18.25 -23.04 21.03
C SER A 143 17.28 -24.21 21.18
N ARG A 144 17.54 -25.29 20.46
CA ARG A 144 16.69 -26.49 20.40
C ARG A 144 16.98 -27.42 21.57
#